data_AF-A0A7Z9MIN6-F1
#
_entry.id   AF-A0A7Z9MIN6-F1
#
_cell.length_a   1.000
_cell.length_b   1.000
_cell.length_c   1.000
_cell.angle_alpha   90.00
_cell.angle_beta   90.00
_cell.angle_gamma   90.00
#
_symmetry.space_group_name_H-M   'P 1'
#
loop_
_entity.id
_entity.type
_entity.pdbx_description
1 polymer ?
#
loop_
_entity_poly.entity_id
_entity_poly.type
_entity_poly.pdbx_seq_one_letter_code
_entity_poly.pdbx_strand_id
1 'polypeptide(L)'
;MFFREYEGGNWPAGSLGVPVTAERSIATDKKIFPRGGVVLVDTTVRSLTGEKQPFKQFMVDQDTGGAIRAPGRADLFMGIGPTAGIRAGEQFAEGNLYYIFLK
;
A
#
# COMPACT_ATOMS: atom_id res chain seq x y z
N MET A 1 -5.92 13.95 -20.97
CA MET A 1 -5.17 13.49 -19.78
C MET A 1 -4.04 14.47 -19.58
N PHE A 2 -3.92 15.07 -18.39
CA PHE A 2 -2.86 16.03 -18.08
C PHE A 2 -1.94 15.43 -17.01
N PHE A 3 -0.66 15.79 -17.04
CA PHE A 3 0.36 15.31 -16.13
C PHE A 3 1.18 16.48 -15.59
N ARG A 4 1.82 16.26 -14.45
CA ARG A 4 2.82 17.15 -13.87
C ARG A 4 4.02 16.30 -13.48
N GLU A 5 5.22 16.81 -13.74
CA GLU A 5 6.45 16.17 -13.28
C GLU A 5 6.63 16.33 -11.76
N TYR A 6 7.16 15.28 -11.14
CA TYR A 6 7.64 15.36 -9.76
C TYR A 6 9.04 15.96 -9.75
N GLU A 7 9.26 17.02 -8.98
CA GLU A 7 10.58 17.61 -8.79
C GLU A 7 11.38 16.81 -7.74
N GLY A 8 12.55 16.28 -8.13
CA GLY A 8 13.56 15.75 -7.20
C GLY A 8 13.43 14.29 -6.75
N GLY A 9 14.15 13.93 -5.68
CA GLY A 9 14.34 12.56 -5.16
C GLY A 9 13.21 11.99 -4.30
N ASN A 10 12.07 12.68 -4.20
CA ASN A 10 10.94 12.24 -3.38
C ASN A 10 9.94 11.35 -4.14
N TRP A 11 10.21 11.03 -5.40
CA TRP A 11 9.42 10.11 -6.20
C TRP A 11 9.79 8.64 -5.92
N PRO A 12 8.81 7.72 -5.86
CA PRO A 12 7.37 7.93 -5.88
C PRO A 12 6.85 8.43 -4.53
N ALA A 13 6.00 9.46 -4.56
CA ALA A 13 5.34 9.99 -3.37
C ALA A 13 3.88 9.53 -3.31
N GLY A 14 3.39 9.21 -2.12
CA GLY A 14 1.99 8.94 -1.87
C GLY A 14 1.19 10.24 -1.71
N SER A 15 -0.13 10.11 -1.48
CA SER A 15 -1.06 11.23 -1.31
C SER A 15 -0.70 12.22 -0.18
N LEU A 16 0.21 11.83 0.73
CA LEU A 16 0.72 12.70 1.80
C LEU A 16 1.91 13.57 1.38
N GLY A 17 2.37 13.45 0.12
CA GLY A 17 3.53 14.20 -0.38
C GLY A 17 4.89 13.68 0.11
N VAL A 18 4.93 12.48 0.71
CA VAL A 18 6.16 11.82 1.18
C VAL A 18 6.43 10.56 0.37
N PRO A 19 7.70 10.11 0.25
CA PRO A 19 8.04 8.90 -0.48
C PRO A 19 7.33 7.65 0.05
N VAL A 20 6.85 6.81 -0.86
CA VAL A 20 6.37 5.45 -0.54
C VAL A 20 7.50 4.45 -0.71
N THR A 21 7.48 3.42 0.13
CA THR A 21 8.50 2.37 0.20
C THR A 21 7.87 1.03 -0.13
N ALA A 22 8.49 0.30 -1.06
CA ALA A 22 8.01 -1.01 -1.50
C ALA A 22 7.81 -1.95 -0.30
N GLU A 23 6.66 -2.61 -0.24
CA GLU A 23 6.23 -3.54 0.82
C GLU A 23 6.24 -2.93 2.23
N ARG A 24 6.29 -1.61 2.32
CA ARG A 24 6.22 -0.85 3.59
C ARG A 24 5.16 0.24 3.57
N SER A 25 4.58 0.57 2.42
CA SER A 25 3.51 1.55 2.29
C SER A 25 2.21 0.92 1.81
N ILE A 26 1.09 1.37 2.37
CA ILE A 26 -0.25 0.99 1.90
C ILE A 26 -1.06 2.22 1.47
N ALA A 27 -2.10 1.97 0.67
CA ALA A 27 -3.15 2.92 0.37
C ALA A 27 -4.48 2.46 0.97
N THR A 28 -5.19 3.36 1.65
CA THR A 28 -6.51 3.11 2.24
C THR A 28 -7.42 4.34 2.10
N ASP A 29 -8.71 4.20 2.42
CA ASP A 29 -9.64 5.32 2.49
C ASP A 29 -9.32 6.25 3.70
N LYS A 30 -8.86 7.46 3.41
CA LYS A 30 -8.47 8.47 4.41
C LYS A 30 -9.63 9.19 5.12
N LYS A 31 -10.88 8.84 4.80
CA LYS A 31 -12.05 9.20 5.62
C LYS A 31 -12.26 8.22 6.78
N ILE A 32 -11.67 7.02 6.69
CA ILE A 32 -11.87 5.92 7.63
C ILE A 32 -10.59 5.66 8.42
N PHE A 33 -9.45 5.62 7.73
CA PHE A 33 -8.16 5.26 8.31
C PHE A 33 -7.24 6.48 8.47
N PRO A 34 -6.40 6.50 9.53
CA PRO A 34 -5.52 7.63 9.82
C PRO A 34 -4.37 7.73 8.81
N ARG A 35 -4.17 8.94 8.28
CA ARG A 35 -3.00 9.27 7.44
C ARG A 35 -1.71 9.04 8.23
N GLY A 36 -0.76 8.32 7.64
CA GLY A 36 0.54 8.04 8.24
C GLY A 36 0.51 7.06 9.42
N GLY A 37 -0.63 6.40 9.67
CA GLY A 37 -0.75 5.42 10.75
C GLY A 37 0.17 4.22 10.54
N VAL A 38 0.77 3.73 11.64
CA VAL A 38 1.46 2.45 11.66
C VAL A 38 0.42 1.34 11.75
N VAL A 39 0.51 0.40 10.82
CA VAL A 39 -0.45 -0.68 10.66
C VAL A 39 0.27 -2.02 10.55
N LEU A 40 -0.17 -3.01 11.33
CA LEU A 40 0.19 -4.39 11.08
C LEU A 40 -0.75 -4.93 10.00
N VAL A 41 -0.18 -5.30 8.85
CA VAL A 41 -0.89 -5.96 7.77
C VAL A 41 -0.72 -7.46 7.95
N ASP A 42 -1.83 -8.20 7.97
CA ASP A 42 -1.86 -9.66 8.08
C ASP A 42 -2.71 -10.24 6.95
N THR A 43 -2.06 -10.72 5.89
CA THR A 43 -2.72 -11.25 4.68
C THR A 43 -1.84 -12.30 4.00
N THR A 44 -2.13 -12.62 2.75
CA THR A 44 -1.27 -13.40 1.87
C THR A 44 -0.93 -12.59 0.63
N VAL A 45 0.26 -12.82 0.09
CA VAL A 45 0.66 -12.29 -1.23
C VAL A 45 1.04 -13.46 -2.13
N ARG A 46 1.13 -13.23 -3.43
CA ARG A 46 1.69 -14.22 -4.35
C ARG A 46 3.17 -14.02 -4.59
N SER A 47 3.90 -15.13 -4.66
CA SER A 47 5.27 -15.17 -5.14
C SER A 47 5.29 -14.98 -6.66
N LEU A 48 6.48 -14.82 -7.24
CA LEU A 48 6.65 -14.75 -8.71
C LEU A 48 6.27 -16.06 -9.43
N THR A 49 6.20 -17.17 -8.70
CA THR A 49 5.74 -18.46 -9.23
C THR A 49 4.24 -18.68 -9.01
N GLY A 50 3.53 -17.68 -8.49
CA GLY A 50 2.08 -17.71 -8.24
C GLY A 50 1.66 -18.39 -6.93
N GLU A 51 2.61 -18.89 -6.15
CA GLU A 51 2.34 -19.52 -4.85
C GLU A 51 1.87 -18.48 -3.83
N LYS A 52 0.84 -18.82 -3.04
CA LYS A 52 0.40 -17.96 -1.93
C LYS A 52 1.37 -18.10 -0.75
N GLN A 53 1.90 -16.98 -0.29
CA GLN A 53 2.78 -16.92 0.88
C GLN A 53 2.19 -15.97 1.95
N PRO A 54 2.36 -16.29 3.25
CA PRO A 54 1.98 -15.39 4.32
C PRO A 54 2.67 -14.03 4.21
N PHE A 55 1.93 -12.97 4.45
CA PHE A 55 2.43 -11.60 4.48
C PHE A 55 1.96 -10.94 5.77
N LYS A 56 2.85 -10.90 6.76
CA LYS A 56 2.55 -10.34 8.08
C LYS A 56 3.66 -9.40 8.50
N GLN A 57 3.42 -8.09 8.37
CA GLN A 57 4.43 -7.09 8.70
C GLN A 57 3.85 -5.70 8.97
N PHE A 58 4.64 -4.88 9.65
CA PHE A 58 4.33 -3.47 9.81
C PHE A 58 4.57 -2.70 8.52
N MET A 59 3.60 -1.82 8.24
CA MET A 59 3.58 -0.89 7.12
C MET A 59 3.08 0.47 7.62
N VAL A 60 3.13 1.47 6.74
CA VAL A 60 2.68 2.84 7.00
C VAL A 60 1.65 3.26 5.96
N ASP A 61 0.55 3.86 6.42
CA ASP A 61 -0.53 4.28 5.55
C ASP A 61 -0.28 5.66 4.90
N GLN A 62 0.49 5.67 3.82
CA GLN A 62 1.03 6.89 3.19
C GLN A 62 0.29 7.32 1.92
N ASP A 63 -0.68 6.55 1.44
CA ASP A 63 -1.31 6.82 0.14
C ASP A 63 -2.83 6.61 0.12
N THR A 64 -3.50 7.09 -0.93
CA THR A 64 -4.93 6.85 -1.18
C THR A 64 -5.17 6.68 -2.67
N GLY A 65 -6.14 5.84 -3.04
CA GLY A 65 -6.53 5.64 -4.43
C GLY A 65 -8.00 5.98 -4.66
N GLY A 66 -8.34 6.45 -5.86
CA GLY A 66 -9.73 6.79 -6.21
C GLY A 66 -10.70 5.61 -6.06
N ALA A 67 -10.23 4.37 -6.27
CA ALA A 67 -10.98 3.13 -6.12
C ALA A 67 -10.92 2.51 -4.70
N ILE A 68 -10.12 3.08 -3.80
CA ILE A 68 -9.94 2.59 -2.43
C ILE A 68 -10.89 3.37 -1.50
N ARG A 69 -12.17 2.99 -1.51
CA ARG A 69 -13.26 3.71 -0.81
C ARG A 69 -14.15 2.79 0.04
N ALA A 70 -13.54 2.02 0.94
CA ALA A 70 -14.28 1.15 1.86
C ALA A 70 -13.43 0.77 3.09
N PRO A 71 -14.06 0.46 4.24
CA PRO A 71 -13.35 -0.06 5.42
C PRO A 71 -12.62 -1.38 5.15
N GLY A 72 -13.08 -2.18 4.19
CA GLY A 72 -12.53 -3.50 3.89
C GLY A 72 -11.49 -3.52 2.77
N ARG A 73 -10.96 -2.37 2.33
CA ARG A 73 -10.04 -2.31 1.19
C ARG A 73 -8.77 -1.54 1.50
N ALA A 74 -7.65 -2.18 1.23
CA ALA A 74 -6.33 -1.57 1.19
C ALA A 74 -5.60 -2.03 -0.07
N ASP A 75 -4.66 -1.20 -0.53
CA ASP A 75 -3.75 -1.53 -1.61
C ASP A 75 -2.32 -1.58 -1.08
N LEU A 76 -1.56 -2.60 -1.46
CA LEU A 76 -0.18 -2.76 -1.02
C LEU A 76 0.76 -2.20 -2.08
N PHE A 77 1.62 -1.25 -1.71
CA PHE A 77 2.60 -0.75 -2.66
C PHE A 77 3.73 -1.80 -2.83
N MET A 78 3.69 -2.55 -3.92
CA MET A 78 4.67 -3.63 -4.20
C MET A 78 6.02 -3.13 -4.74
N GLY A 79 6.16 -1.82 -5.00
CA GLY A 79 7.38 -1.21 -5.55
C GLY A 79 7.24 -0.76 -6.99
N ILE A 80 8.37 -0.58 -7.66
CA ILE A 80 8.48 0.00 -9.01
C ILE A 80 9.06 -1.04 -9.96
N GLY A 81 8.58 -1.00 -11.21
CA GLY A 81 9.12 -1.81 -12.31
C GLY A 81 8.28 -3.06 -12.62
N PRO A 82 8.68 -3.83 -13.64
CA PRO A 82 7.85 -4.91 -14.19
C PRO A 82 7.50 -6.00 -13.18
N THR A 83 8.46 -6.40 -12.36
CA THR A 83 8.28 -7.43 -11.32
C THR A 83 7.27 -7.01 -10.26
N ALA A 84 7.31 -5.75 -9.83
CA ALA A 84 6.34 -5.20 -8.88
C ALA A 84 4.94 -5.14 -9.51
N GLY A 85 4.85 -4.75 -10.79
CA GLY A 85 3.58 -4.74 -11.54
C GLY A 85 2.93 -6.12 -11.65
N ILE A 86 3.71 -7.18 -11.92
CA ILE A 86 3.21 -8.56 -11.96
C ILE A 86 2.66 -8.95 -10.58
N ARG A 87 3.43 -8.75 -9.51
CA ARG A 87 3.01 -9.09 -8.15
C ARG A 87 1.78 -8.30 -7.69
N ALA A 88 1.71 -7.01 -8.02
CA ALA A 88 0.55 -6.17 -7.71
C ALA A 88 -0.69 -6.63 -8.47
N GLY A 89 -0.55 -7.03 -9.75
CA GLY A 89 -1.65 -7.49 -10.58
C GLY A 89 -2.32 -8.77 -10.07
N GLU A 90 -1.57 -9.64 -9.39
CA GLU A 90 -2.13 -10.87 -8.81
C GLU A 90 -2.61 -10.69 -7.35
N GLN A 91 -2.42 -9.51 -6.76
CA GLN A 91 -2.76 -9.27 -5.37
C GLN A 91 -4.27 -9.13 -5.19
N PHE A 92 -4.89 -10.23 -4.75
CA PHE A 92 -6.29 -10.26 -4.32
C PHE A 92 -6.43 -11.29 -3.19
N ALA A 93 -6.46 -10.80 -1.95
CA ALA A 93 -6.55 -11.64 -0.77
C ALA A 93 -7.29 -10.90 0.35
N GLU A 94 -8.03 -11.68 1.14
CA GLU A 94 -8.56 -11.21 2.41
C GLU A 94 -7.44 -11.12 3.46
N GLY A 95 -7.64 -10.29 4.47
CA GLY A 95 -6.67 -10.07 5.53
C GLY A 95 -7.18 -9.11 6.59
N ASN A 96 -6.34 -8.84 7.56
CA ASN A 96 -6.62 -7.96 8.68
C ASN A 96 -5.63 -6.77 8.70
N LEU A 97 -6.13 -5.61 9.12
CA LEU A 97 -5.35 -4.41 9.37
C LEU A 97 -5.50 -4.03 10.83
N TYR A 98 -4.39 -3.96 11.56
CA TYR A 98 -4.38 -3.52 12.96
C TYR A 98 -3.64 -2.20 13.06
N TYR A 99 -4.39 -1.12 13.30
CA TYR A 99 -3.82 0.21 13.52
C TYR A 99 -3.40 0.38 14.98
N ILE A 100 -2.19 0.88 15.18
CA ILE A 100 -1.64 1.10 16.52
C ILE A 100 -1.84 2.57 16.90
N PHE A 101 -2.45 2.79 18.06
CA PHE A 101 -2.62 4.11 18.64
C PHE A 101 -1.96 4.15 20.02
N LEU A 102 -1.24 5.23 20.30
CA LEU A 102 -0.74 5.51 21.64
C LEU A 102 -1.90 5.99 22.51
N LYS A 103 -1.88 5.59 23.77
CA LYS A 103 -2.85 5.99 24.79
C LYS A 103 -2.39 7.23 25.53
#